data_AF-D0IJL4-F1
#
_entry.id   AF-D0IJL4-F1
#
_cell.length_a   1.000
_cell.length_b   1.000
_cell.length_c   1.000
_cell.angle_alpha   90.00
_cell.angle_beta   90.00
_cell.angle_gamma   90.00
#
_symmetry.space_group_name_H-M   'P 1'
#
loop_
_entity.id
_entity.type
_entity.pdbx_description
1 polymer ?
#
loop_
_entity_poly.entity_id
_entity_poly.type
_entity_poly.pdbx_seq_one_letter_code
_entity_poly.pdbx_strand_id
1 'polypeptide(L)'
;MLTLKRLLKLIVLLKVDLLSSNRRFCAVNLGLLTECNPDQVDAWYLGIYIDAIEWVDLPYTRGMALFADGGLIATKPYAASGSYIKK
;
A
#
# COMPACT_ATOMS: atom_id res chain seq x y z
N MET A 1 20.62 -19.47 1.82
CA MET A 1 19.78 -19.36 3.06
C MET A 1 19.69 -17.93 3.64
N LEU A 2 20.18 -16.88 2.95
CA LEU A 2 20.03 -15.47 3.39
C LEU A 2 18.77 -14.76 2.83
N THR A 3 18.25 -15.22 1.70
CA THR A 3 17.12 -14.60 0.98
C THR A 3 15.79 -14.87 1.65
N LEU A 4 15.51 -16.13 2.04
CA LEU A 4 14.25 -16.51 2.69
C LEU A 4 14.11 -15.92 4.09
N LYS A 5 15.20 -15.85 4.86
CA LYS A 5 15.21 -15.19 6.18
C LYS A 5 14.99 -13.68 6.08
N ARG A 6 15.54 -13.02 5.04
CA ARG A 6 15.24 -11.61 4.76
C ARG A 6 13.81 -11.40 4.32
N LEU A 7 13.25 -12.30 3.51
CA LEU A 7 11.85 -12.27 3.09
C LEU A 7 10.90 -12.46 4.29
N LEU A 8 11.17 -13.46 5.15
CA LEU A 8 10.42 -13.68 6.39
C LEU A 8 10.57 -12.52 7.35
N LYS A 9 11.76 -11.93 7.48
CA LYS A 9 11.96 -10.74 8.31
C LYS A 9 11.22 -9.53 7.74
N LEU A 10 11.12 -9.37 6.42
CA LEU A 10 10.29 -8.36 5.76
C LEU A 10 8.81 -8.59 6.08
N ILE A 11 8.32 -9.82 5.95
CA ILE A 11 6.93 -10.22 6.22
C ILE A 11 6.58 -10.05 7.71
N VAL A 12 7.52 -10.33 8.61
CA VAL A 12 7.34 -10.18 10.07
C VAL A 12 7.49 -8.73 10.52
N LEU A 13 8.38 -7.94 9.92
CA LEU A 13 8.49 -6.49 10.17
C LEU A 13 7.22 -5.75 9.74
N LEU A 14 6.61 -6.14 8.61
CA LEU A 14 5.35 -5.55 8.15
C LEU A 14 4.21 -5.71 9.16
N LYS A 15 4.15 -6.80 9.93
CA LYS A 15 3.01 -7.12 10.83
C LYS A 15 2.88 -6.24 12.08
N VAL A 16 3.83 -5.36 12.38
CA VAL A 16 3.83 -4.53 13.62
C VAL A 16 4.23 -3.08 13.36
N ASP A 17 4.25 -2.64 12.10
CA ASP A 17 4.87 -1.36 11.74
C ASP A 17 3.85 -0.20 11.70
N LEU A 18 3.88 0.66 12.73
CA LEU A 18 3.49 2.08 12.70
C LEU A 18 4.40 2.92 11.77
N LEU A 19 4.95 2.34 10.70
CA LEU A 19 6.07 2.96 9.99
C LEU A 19 5.66 3.96 8.91
N SER A 20 6.57 4.92 8.78
CA SER A 20 6.56 6.12 7.96
C SER A 20 5.67 6.09 6.71
N SER A 21 5.01 7.23 6.46
CA SER A 21 4.15 7.46 5.29
C SER A 21 4.77 7.01 3.95
N ASN A 22 6.11 7.01 3.85
CA ASN A 22 6.82 6.56 2.66
C ASN A 22 6.70 5.05 2.39
N ARG A 23 6.67 4.18 3.42
CA ARG A 23 6.51 2.73 3.20
C ARG A 23 5.11 2.37 2.74
N ARG A 24 4.10 3.03 3.32
CA ARG A 24 2.70 2.95 2.87
C ARG A 24 2.60 3.32 1.40
N PHE A 25 3.16 4.47 1.02
CA PHE A 25 3.18 4.92 -0.36
C PHE A 25 3.80 3.90 -1.34
N CYS A 26 4.96 3.32 -0.99
CA CYS A 26 5.62 2.33 -1.84
C CYS A 26 4.75 1.08 -2.09
N ALA A 27 4.07 0.58 -1.07
CA ALA A 27 3.27 -0.64 -1.18
C ALA A 27 2.06 -0.44 -2.09
N VAL A 28 1.33 0.67 -1.93
CA VAL A 28 0.12 0.92 -2.72
C VAL A 28 0.46 1.37 -4.13
N ASN A 29 1.52 2.16 -4.32
CA ASN A 29 2.02 2.50 -5.66
C ASN A 29 2.49 1.26 -6.44
N LEU A 30 3.05 0.25 -5.76
CA LEU A 30 3.35 -1.03 -6.40
C LEU A 30 2.07 -1.74 -6.83
N GLY A 31 1.06 -1.83 -5.96
CA GLY A 31 -0.23 -2.44 -6.27
C GLY A 31 -0.94 -1.78 -7.46
N LEU A 32 -0.86 -0.44 -7.56
CA LEU A 32 -1.34 0.33 -8.70
C LEU A 32 -0.57 -0.02 -9.98
N LEU A 33 0.76 -0.01 -9.93
CA LEU A 33 1.63 -0.27 -11.10
C LEU A 33 1.55 -1.73 -11.61
N THR A 34 1.23 -2.68 -10.74
CA THR A 34 1.08 -4.10 -11.09
C THR A 34 -0.38 -4.49 -11.33
N GLU A 35 -1.31 -3.54 -11.34
CA GLU A 35 -2.75 -3.77 -11.55
C GLU A 35 -3.30 -4.88 -10.64
N CYS A 36 -2.86 -4.89 -9.36
CA CYS A 36 -3.36 -5.85 -8.39
C CYS A 36 -4.86 -5.64 -8.14
N ASN A 37 -5.58 -6.73 -7.90
CA ASN A 37 -6.99 -6.65 -7.53
C ASN A 37 -7.13 -5.78 -6.26
N PRO A 38 -7.91 -4.68 -6.30
CA PRO A 38 -8.09 -3.77 -5.17
C PRO A 38 -8.54 -4.48 -3.88
N ASP A 39 -9.41 -5.48 -3.98
CA ASP A 39 -9.90 -6.23 -2.82
C ASP A 39 -8.77 -6.96 -2.07
N GLN A 40 -7.76 -7.43 -2.82
CA GLN A 40 -6.60 -8.11 -2.22
C GLN A 40 -5.67 -7.10 -1.54
N VAL A 41 -5.53 -5.90 -2.11
CA VAL A 41 -4.72 -4.82 -1.54
C VAL A 41 -5.37 -4.30 -0.26
N ASP A 42 -6.69 -4.11 -0.24
CA ASP A 42 -7.44 -3.70 0.95
C ASP A 42 -7.31 -4.71 2.09
N ALA A 43 -7.55 -5.99 1.79
CA ALA A 43 -7.44 -7.06 2.79
C ALA A 43 -6.02 -7.18 3.35
N TRP A 44 -5.00 -6.96 2.50
CA TRP A 44 -3.61 -6.94 2.91
C TRP A 44 -3.30 -5.73 3.79
N TYR A 45 -3.83 -4.55 3.45
CA TYR A 45 -3.58 -3.30 4.17
C TYR A 45 -4.24 -3.31 5.56
N LEU A 46 -5.51 -3.75 5.65
CA LEU A 46 -6.23 -3.95 6.91
C LEU A 46 -5.59 -5.02 7.82
N GLY A 47 -4.93 -6.01 7.23
CA GLY A 47 -4.24 -7.08 7.99
C GLY A 47 -2.86 -6.71 8.52
N ILE A 48 -2.29 -5.57 8.09
CA ILE A 48 -0.91 -5.16 8.36
C ILE A 48 -0.86 -3.93 9.27
N TYR A 49 -1.77 -2.99 9.07
CA TYR A 49 -1.79 -1.72 9.78
C TYR A 49 -2.79 -1.77 10.94
N ILE A 50 -2.30 -1.56 12.16
CA ILE A 50 -3.16 -1.52 13.35
C ILE A 50 -4.05 -0.27 13.41
N ASP A 51 -3.67 0.79 12.68
CA ASP A 51 -4.43 2.02 12.50
C ASP A 51 -5.37 1.98 11.29
N ALA A 52 -5.37 0.89 10.51
CA ALA A 52 -6.28 0.73 9.38
C ALA A 52 -7.64 0.24 9.86
N ILE A 53 -8.56 1.18 10.04
CA ILE A 53 -9.98 0.90 10.24
C ILE A 53 -10.67 0.98 8.88
N GLU A 54 -11.50 -0.01 8.56
CA GLU A 54 -12.15 -0.19 7.26
C GLU A 54 -12.73 1.10 6.65
N TRP A 55 -13.45 1.90 7.44
CA TRP A 55 -14.07 3.14 6.96
C TRP A 55 -13.08 4.27 6.65
N VAL A 56 -11.88 4.28 7.24
CA VAL A 56 -10.82 5.26 6.97
C VAL A 56 -9.96 4.80 5.81
N ASP A 57 -9.69 3.50 5.76
CA ASP A 57 -8.68 2.93 4.89
C ASP A 57 -9.21 2.64 3.48
N LEU A 58 -10.43 2.08 3.36
CA LEU A 58 -11.07 1.83 2.05
C LEU A 58 -11.10 3.03 1.11
N PRO A 59 -11.53 4.25 1.53
CA PRO A 59 -11.50 5.41 0.64
C PRO A 59 -10.08 5.84 0.26
N TYR A 60 -9.09 5.58 1.13
CA TYR A 60 -7.69 5.87 0.87
C TYR A 60 -7.08 4.86 -0.13
N THR A 61 -7.23 3.56 0.11
CA THR A 61 -6.66 2.51 -0.75
C THR A 61 -7.37 2.43 -2.09
N ARG A 62 -8.70 2.35 -2.13
CA ARG A 62 -9.46 2.23 -3.39
C ARG A 62 -9.49 3.51 -4.19
N GLY A 63 -9.75 4.63 -3.53
CA GLY A 63 -9.97 5.90 -4.22
C GLY A 63 -8.67 6.61 -4.53
N MET A 64 -7.97 7.04 -3.50
CA MET A 64 -6.73 7.80 -3.69
C MET A 64 -5.61 6.95 -4.29
N ALA A 65 -5.31 5.80 -3.70
CA ALA A 65 -4.05 5.14 -3.97
C ALA A 65 -4.10 4.19 -5.19
N LEU A 66 -5.20 3.46 -5.39
CA LEU A 66 -5.39 2.55 -6.53
C LEU A 66 -6.20 3.16 -7.68
N PHE A 67 -6.85 4.32 -7.49
CA PHE A 67 -7.71 4.94 -8.49
C PHE A 67 -8.80 3.98 -9.04
N ALA A 68 -9.21 3.02 -8.22
CA ALA A 68 -10.17 1.96 -8.57
C ALA A 68 -11.61 2.48 -8.59
N ASP A 69 -11.86 3.66 -8.00
CA ASP A 69 -13.14 4.35 -7.99
C ASP A 69 -13.40 5.20 -9.25
N GLY A 70 -12.49 5.18 -10.23
CA GLY A 70 -12.59 5.97 -11.46
C GLY A 70 -12.49 7.48 -11.23
N GLY A 71 -12.02 7.90 -10.05
CA GLY A 71 -11.77 9.28 -9.70
C GLY A 71 -12.88 9.98 -8.91
N LEU A 72 -13.67 9.21 -8.16
CA LEU A 72 -14.67 9.75 -7.23
C LEU A 72 -14.03 10.49 -6.05
N ILE A 73 -12.90 9.99 -5.53
CA ILE A 73 -12.19 10.54 -4.36
C ILE A 73 -10.94 11.32 -4.78
N ALA A 74 -10.24 10.86 -5.82
CA ALA A 74 -9.04 11.52 -6.33
C ALA A 74 -9.21 11.88 -7.80
N THR A 75 -8.68 13.01 -8.26
CA THR A 75 -8.79 13.41 -9.68
C THR A 75 -7.70 12.78 -10.56
N LYS A 76 -6.65 12.21 -9.97
CA LYS A 76 -5.53 11.56 -10.68
C LYS A 76 -4.98 10.38 -9.88
N PRO A 77 -4.48 9.33 -10.55
CA PRO A 77 -3.83 8.20 -9.88
C PRO A 77 -2.50 8.63 -9.23
N TYR A 78 -2.23 8.12 -8.03
CA TYR A 78 -0.98 8.35 -7.30
C TYR A 78 0.16 7.44 -7.80
N ALA A 79 0.42 7.46 -9.11
CA ALA A 79 1.54 6.74 -9.71
C ALA A 79 2.83 7.58 -9.58
N ALA A 80 3.86 7.03 -8.95
CA ALA A 80 5.18 7.66 -8.91
C ALA A 80 6.31 6.67 -9.17
N SER A 81 7.41 7.18 -9.76
CA SER A 81 8.61 6.39 -9.99
C SER A 81 9.53 6.38 -8.77
N GLY A 82 10.55 5.51 -8.77
CA GLY A 82 11.57 5.45 -7.71
C GLY A 82 12.29 6.78 -7.45
N SER A 83 12.30 7.70 -8.42
CA SER A 83 12.84 9.05 -8.26
C SER A 83 12.05 9.90 -7.25
N TYR A 84 10.75 9.63 -7.06
CA TYR A 84 9.92 10.31 -6.07
C TYR A 84 10.26 9.88 -4.64
N ILE A 85 10.61 8.61 -4.45
CA ILE A 85 10.97 8.04 -3.13
C ILE A 85 12.38 8.46 -2.71
N LYS A 86 13.26 8.77 -3.68
CA LYS A 86 14.67 9.12 -3.45
C LYS A 86 14.90 10.64 -3.26
N LYS A 87 13.85 11.46 -3.35
CA LYS A 87 13.92 12.90 -3.04
C LYS A 87 13.82 13.14 -1.54
#